data_AF-A0A4Y2FAI5-F1
#
_entry.id   AF-A0A4Y2FAI5-F1
#
_cell.length_a   1.000
_cell.length_b   1.000
_cell.length_c   1.000
_cell.angle_alpha   90.00
_cell.angle_beta   90.00
_cell.angle_gamma   90.00
#
_symmetry.space_group_name_H-M   'P 1'
#
loop_
_entity.id
_entity.type
_entity.pdbx_description
1 polymer ?
#
loop_
_entity_poly.entity_id
_entity_poly.type
_entity_poly.pdbx_seq_one_letter_code
_entity_poly.pdbx_strand_id
1 'polypeptide(L)'
;MLKHQDLTYEKHPKYLGFILDPEFTSSKHIEHITLKARKRLNILKYIAGRDRGADATTLRTTFQALIRPIIEYGFPIYCCASKSNLKKLKKVQLSAARIITGLKRSCPSVIVLYKADLQPLHVRRQASLVKYCNKLTSIDQSNKTARYLNNWTHYQRLKKNSPFSQV
;
A
#
# COMPACT_ATOMS: atom_id res chain seq x y z
N MET A 1 -13.22 18.98 18.28
CA MET A 1 -14.27 19.92 17.85
C MET A 1 -13.75 20.72 16.68
N LEU A 2 -14.37 20.62 15.51
CA LEU A 2 -14.08 21.51 14.38
C LEU A 2 -14.59 22.90 14.78
N LYS A 3 -13.71 23.90 14.81
CA LYS A 3 -14.09 25.30 15.03
C LYS A 3 -15.10 25.69 13.96
N HIS A 4 -16.09 26.54 14.28
CA HIS A 4 -17.14 27.04 13.37
C HIS A 4 -16.57 27.72 12.11
N GLN A 5 -16.07 26.93 11.19
CA GLN A 5 -15.36 27.36 9.99
C GLN A 5 -15.90 26.54 8.83
N ASP A 6 -16.23 27.20 7.73
CA ASP A 6 -16.81 26.56 6.56
C ASP A 6 -15.82 25.53 5.99
N LEU A 7 -16.30 24.30 5.80
CA LEU A 7 -15.49 23.21 5.23
C LEU A 7 -15.33 23.44 3.74
N THR A 8 -14.10 23.74 3.32
CA THR A 8 -13.76 23.79 1.90
C THR A 8 -13.73 22.39 1.32
N TYR A 9 -14.33 22.21 0.14
CA TYR A 9 -14.32 20.92 -0.55
C TYR A 9 -12.93 20.62 -1.12
N GLU A 10 -12.24 19.64 -0.55
CA GLU A 10 -11.01 19.09 -1.09
C GLU A 10 -11.30 17.79 -1.86
N LYS A 11 -10.96 17.74 -3.15
CA LYS A 11 -11.20 16.56 -4.00
C LYS A 11 -10.43 15.31 -3.56
N HIS A 12 -9.25 15.51 -2.93
CA HIS A 12 -8.35 14.43 -2.53
C HIS A 12 -7.90 14.56 -1.07
N PRO A 13 -8.84 14.52 -0.12
CA PRO A 13 -8.53 14.78 1.28
C PRO A 13 -7.64 13.68 1.84
N LYS A 14 -6.73 14.07 2.73
CA LYS A 14 -5.84 13.13 3.42
C LYS A 14 -6.43 12.73 4.76
N TYR A 15 -6.72 11.45 4.93
CA TYR A 15 -7.25 10.89 6.17
C TYR A 15 -6.37 9.73 6.67
N LEU A 16 -5.92 9.79 7.92
CA LEU A 16 -5.00 8.80 8.52
C LEU A 16 -3.80 8.47 7.62
N GLY A 17 -3.22 9.47 6.97
CA GLY A 17 -2.07 9.27 6.07
C GLY A 17 -2.41 8.70 4.68
N PHE A 18 -3.66 8.31 4.43
CA PHE A 18 -4.15 7.85 3.13
C PHE A 18 -4.79 9.02 2.35
N ILE A 19 -4.59 9.06 1.03
CA ILE A 19 -5.19 10.11 0.18
C ILE A 19 -6.41 9.50 -0.48
N LEU A 20 -7.59 10.01 -0.13
CA LEU A 20 -8.84 9.53 -0.69
C LEU A 20 -9.05 10.07 -2.09
N ASP A 21 -9.74 9.30 -2.91
CA ASP A 21 -10.19 9.70 -4.24
C ASP A 21 -11.70 9.44 -4.37
N PRO A 22 -12.44 10.29 -5.10
CA PRO A 22 -13.91 10.16 -5.22
C PRO A 22 -14.34 8.78 -5.73
N GLU A 23 -13.53 8.18 -6.59
CA GLU A 23 -13.78 6.87 -7.20
C GLU A 23 -13.17 5.70 -6.41
N PHE A 24 -12.54 5.94 -5.25
CA PHE A 24 -11.89 4.93 -4.40
C PHE A 24 -10.87 4.01 -5.10
N THR A 25 -10.33 4.43 -6.25
CA THR A 25 -9.33 3.68 -7.02
C THR A 25 -7.94 3.70 -6.38
N SER A 26 -7.73 4.49 -5.33
CA SER A 26 -6.46 4.72 -4.65
C SER A 26 -5.37 5.30 -5.58
N SER A 27 -5.75 5.85 -6.73
CA SER A 27 -4.80 6.25 -7.78
C SER A 27 -3.85 7.36 -7.32
N LYS A 28 -4.39 8.43 -6.74
CA LYS A 28 -3.63 9.57 -6.21
C LYS A 28 -2.76 9.17 -5.03
N HIS A 29 -3.27 8.33 -4.14
CA HIS A 29 -2.47 7.79 -3.04
C HIS A 29 -1.29 6.97 -3.56
N ILE A 30 -1.52 6.02 -4.46
CA ILE A 30 -0.48 5.15 -5.03
C ILE A 30 0.59 5.97 -5.77
N GLU A 31 0.20 7.02 -6.49
CA GLU A 31 1.13 7.96 -7.12
C GLU A 31 2.02 8.65 -6.08
N HIS A 32 1.40 9.20 -5.02
CA HIS A 32 2.09 9.87 -3.93
C HIS A 32 3.10 8.94 -3.24
N ILE A 33 2.69 7.73 -2.84
CA ILE A 33 3.59 6.79 -2.16
C ILE A 33 4.67 6.24 -3.10
N THR A 34 4.39 6.11 -4.39
CA THR A 34 5.39 5.70 -5.39
C THR A 34 6.51 6.74 -5.48
N LEU A 35 6.16 8.04 -5.51
CA LEU A 35 7.15 9.12 -5.50
C LEU A 35 7.95 9.12 -4.19
N LYS A 36 7.28 8.99 -3.05
CA LYS A 36 7.92 8.91 -1.73
C LYS A 36 8.90 7.73 -1.64
N ALA A 37 8.48 6.56 -2.11
CA ALA A 37 9.30 5.35 -2.12
C ALA A 37 10.49 5.46 -3.09
N ARG A 38 10.32 6.11 -4.26
CA ARG A 38 11.43 6.41 -5.18
C ARG A 38 12.49 7.31 -4.57
N LYS A 39 12.09 8.29 -3.76
CA LYS A 39 13.07 9.11 -3.00
C LYS A 39 13.88 8.25 -2.03
N ARG A 40 13.23 7.32 -1.32
CA ARG A 40 13.92 6.36 -0.41
C ARG A 40 14.78 5.34 -1.16
N LEU A 41 14.44 4.97 -2.40
CA LEU A 41 15.30 4.14 -3.25
C LEU A 41 16.66 4.78 -3.52
N ASN A 42 16.77 6.11 -3.54
CA ASN A 42 18.07 6.77 -3.75
C ASN A 42 19.02 6.56 -2.56
N ILE A 43 18.50 6.45 -1.34
CA ILE A 43 19.28 6.07 -0.16
C ILE A 43 19.81 4.64 -0.33
N LEU A 44 18.94 3.72 -0.77
CA LEU A 44 19.34 2.34 -1.03
C LEU A 44 20.44 2.25 -2.11
N LYS A 45 20.32 3.04 -3.18
CA LYS A 45 21.37 3.12 -4.23
C LYS A 45 22.69 3.65 -3.70
N TYR A 46 22.63 4.66 -2.82
CA TYR A 46 23.82 5.25 -2.22
C TYR A 46 24.57 4.23 -1.36
N ILE A 47 23.85 3.49 -0.51
CA ILE A 47 24.43 2.44 0.35
C ILE A 47 24.98 1.27 -0.48
N ALA A 48 24.36 0.94 -1.61
CA ALA A 48 24.86 -0.10 -2.51
C ALA A 48 26.23 0.23 -3.11
N GLY A 49 26.67 1.50 -3.07
CA GLY A 49 28.03 1.90 -3.43
C GLY A 49 28.42 1.63 -4.90
N ARG A 50 29.63 2.06 -5.28
CA ARG A 50 30.25 1.74 -6.59
C ARG A 50 31.41 0.75 -6.47
N ASP A 51 32.21 0.85 -5.40
CA ASP A 51 33.50 0.14 -5.30
C ASP A 51 33.53 -1.01 -4.27
N ARG A 52 32.90 -0.84 -3.09
CA ARG A 52 32.73 -1.87 -2.05
C ARG A 52 31.34 -1.72 -1.42
N GLY A 53 30.31 -2.12 -2.16
CA GLY A 53 28.92 -1.99 -1.74
C GLY A 53 28.58 -2.74 -0.45
N ALA A 54 27.52 -2.30 0.24
CA ALA A 54 26.98 -3.04 1.38
C ALA A 54 26.51 -4.44 0.96
N ASP A 55 26.59 -5.40 1.89
CA ASP A 55 26.13 -6.76 1.64
C ASP A 55 24.62 -6.80 1.27
N ALA A 56 24.24 -7.79 0.47
CA ALA A 56 22.87 -7.98 0.01
C ALA A 56 21.87 -8.09 1.17
N THR A 57 22.29 -8.68 2.30
CA THR A 57 21.46 -8.74 3.51
C THR A 57 21.20 -7.35 4.08
N THR A 58 22.21 -6.50 4.17
CA THR A 58 22.11 -5.12 4.66
C THR A 58 21.22 -4.27 3.75
N LEU A 59 21.39 -4.39 2.43
CA LEU A 59 20.53 -3.71 1.45
C LEU A 59 19.08 -4.17 1.54
N ARG A 60 18.86 -5.49 1.71
CA ARG A 60 17.52 -6.06 1.92
C ARG A 60 16.88 -5.53 3.19
N THR A 61 17.60 -5.53 4.31
CA THR A 61 17.13 -4.98 5.59
C THR A 61 16.78 -3.50 5.45
N THR A 62 17.62 -2.72 4.77
CA THR A 62 17.37 -1.30 4.51
C THR A 62 16.10 -1.08 3.69
N PHE A 63 15.88 -1.88 2.64
CA PHE A 63 14.63 -1.84 1.86
C PHE A 63 13.41 -2.16 2.75
N GLN A 64 13.52 -3.20 3.58
CA GLN A 64 12.45 -3.63 4.48
C GLN A 64 12.12 -2.55 5.53
N ALA A 65 13.12 -1.83 6.04
CA ALA A 65 12.93 -0.78 7.03
C ALA A 65 12.37 0.52 6.43
N LEU A 66 12.88 0.96 5.28
CA LEU A 66 12.61 2.32 4.78
C LEU A 66 11.54 2.40 3.69
N ILE A 67 11.43 1.36 2.85
CA ILE A 67 10.64 1.40 1.63
C ILE A 67 9.39 0.53 1.75
N ARG A 68 9.54 -0.69 2.28
CA ARG A 68 8.44 -1.63 2.49
C ARG A 68 7.26 -1.01 3.27
N PRO A 69 7.42 -0.35 4.43
CA PRO A 69 6.28 0.22 5.14
C PRO A 69 5.52 1.27 4.32
N ILE A 70 6.20 2.03 3.45
CA ILE A 70 5.57 3.05 2.61
C ILE A 70 4.64 2.41 1.58
N ILE A 71 5.05 1.30 0.97
CA ILE A 71 4.28 0.63 -0.09
C ILE A 71 3.25 -0.38 0.46
N GLU A 72 3.43 -0.87 1.68
CA GLU A 72 2.54 -1.88 2.30
C GLU A 72 1.43 -1.27 3.16
N TYR A 73 1.55 0.01 3.57
CA TYR A 73 0.57 0.68 4.46
C TYR A 73 -0.89 0.53 4.00
N GLY A 74 -1.16 0.75 2.72
CA GLY A 74 -2.52 0.71 2.17
C GLY A 74 -2.99 -0.67 1.70
N PHE A 75 -2.27 -1.76 2.01
CA PHE A 75 -2.61 -3.11 1.52
C PHE A 75 -4.07 -3.54 1.76
N PRO A 76 -4.68 -3.29 2.94
CA PRO A 76 -6.09 -3.61 3.16
C PRO A 76 -7.07 -2.87 2.25
N ILE A 77 -6.68 -1.70 1.74
CA ILE A 77 -7.54 -0.80 0.95
C ILE A 77 -7.36 -1.07 -0.56
N TYR A 78 -6.20 -1.56 -0.97
CA TYR A 78 -5.85 -1.75 -2.39
C TYR A 78 -6.64 -2.86 -3.12
N CYS A 79 -7.64 -3.47 -2.50
CA CYS A 79 -8.60 -4.35 -3.17
C CYS A 79 -9.33 -3.64 -4.32
N CYS A 80 -9.61 -2.34 -4.15
CA CYS A 80 -10.28 -1.52 -5.16
C CYS A 80 -9.31 -0.91 -6.20
N ALA A 81 -7.99 -1.10 -6.03
CA ALA A 81 -7.00 -0.49 -6.90
C ALA A 81 -6.82 -1.27 -8.22
N SER A 82 -6.75 -0.53 -9.33
CA SER A 82 -6.53 -1.12 -10.64
C SER A 82 -5.17 -1.84 -10.77
N LYS A 83 -5.11 -2.91 -11.59
CA LYS A 83 -3.87 -3.65 -11.86
C LYS A 83 -2.73 -2.73 -12.34
N SER A 84 -3.05 -1.70 -13.12
CA SER A 84 -2.09 -0.71 -13.63
C SER A 84 -1.50 0.16 -12.51
N ASN A 85 -2.31 0.60 -11.54
CA ASN A 85 -1.83 1.32 -10.36
C ASN A 85 -0.94 0.43 -9.49
N LEU A 86 -1.34 -0.81 -9.25
CA LEU A 86 -0.55 -1.76 -8.47
C LEU A 86 0.80 -2.09 -9.12
N LYS A 87 0.86 -2.07 -10.46
CA LYS A 87 2.10 -2.22 -11.22
C LYS A 87 3.12 -1.11 -10.90
N LYS A 88 2.68 0.09 -10.52
CA LYS A 88 3.58 1.19 -10.09
C LYS A 88 4.36 0.80 -8.82
N LEU A 89 3.68 0.20 -7.83
CA LEU A 89 4.31 -0.30 -6.61
C LEU A 89 5.24 -1.50 -6.89
N LYS A 90 4.81 -2.42 -7.76
CA LYS A 90 5.65 -3.55 -8.21
C LYS A 90 6.96 -3.06 -8.84
N LYS A 91 6.92 -2.00 -9.65
CA LYS A 91 8.14 -1.41 -10.24
C LYS A 91 9.11 -0.89 -9.17
N VAL A 92 8.61 -0.27 -8.09
CA VAL A 92 9.45 0.18 -6.96
C VAL A 92 10.14 -1.01 -6.29
N GLN A 93 9.40 -2.08 -5.99
CA GLN A 93 9.99 -3.30 -5.42
C GLN A 93 11.06 -3.91 -6.35
N LEU A 94 10.77 -4.01 -7.64
CA LEU A 94 11.72 -4.56 -8.61
C LEU A 94 12.96 -3.68 -8.82
N SER A 95 12.83 -2.37 -8.66
CA SER A 95 13.99 -1.47 -8.63
C SER A 95 14.85 -1.72 -7.39
N ALA A 96 14.24 -1.88 -6.21
CA ALA A 96 14.95 -2.23 -4.99
C ALA A 96 15.68 -3.57 -5.11
N ALA A 97 14.97 -4.60 -5.60
CA ALA A 97 15.51 -5.94 -5.76
C ALA A 97 16.72 -5.99 -6.70
N ARG A 98 16.71 -5.19 -7.78
CA ARG A 98 17.88 -5.08 -8.67
C ARG A 98 19.06 -4.37 -8.03
N ILE A 99 18.82 -3.38 -7.17
CA ILE A 99 19.89 -2.72 -6.41
C ILE A 99 20.51 -3.73 -5.42
N ILE A 100 19.68 -4.50 -4.72
CA ILE A 100 20.12 -5.52 -3.76
C ILE A 100 20.97 -6.61 -4.43
N THR A 101 20.58 -7.04 -5.64
CA THR A 101 21.19 -8.19 -6.32
C THR A 101 22.25 -7.83 -7.36
N GLY A 102 22.37 -6.56 -7.75
CA GLY A 102 23.20 -6.13 -8.87
C GLY A 102 22.77 -6.64 -10.25
N LEU A 103 21.61 -7.31 -10.37
CA LEU A 103 21.18 -7.93 -11.61
C LEU A 103 20.74 -6.91 -12.67
N LYS A 104 21.04 -7.24 -13.94
CA LYS A 104 20.72 -6.42 -15.11
C LYS A 104 19.21 -6.22 -15.28
N ARG A 105 18.82 -5.17 -16.01
CA ARG A 105 17.40 -4.87 -16.28
C ARG A 105 16.69 -5.96 -17.08
N SER A 106 17.41 -6.65 -17.96
CA SER A 106 16.93 -7.77 -18.79
C SER A 106 16.60 -9.03 -17.98
N CYS A 107 17.12 -9.19 -16.76
CA CYS A 107 16.84 -10.36 -15.94
C CYS A 107 15.34 -10.46 -15.62
N PRO A 108 14.72 -11.64 -15.80
CA PRO A 108 13.31 -11.86 -15.47
C PRO A 108 12.96 -11.47 -14.04
N SER A 109 11.80 -10.82 -13.87
CA SER A 109 11.39 -10.26 -12.58
C SER A 109 11.28 -11.30 -11.45
N VAL A 110 10.95 -12.55 -11.78
CA VAL A 110 10.85 -13.66 -10.82
C VAL A 110 12.23 -14.01 -10.27
N ILE A 111 13.24 -14.15 -11.14
CA ILE A 111 14.62 -14.45 -10.76
C ILE A 111 15.19 -13.33 -9.88
N VAL A 112 14.94 -12.08 -10.25
CA VAL A 112 15.40 -10.91 -9.48
C VAL A 112 14.82 -10.92 -8.06
N LEU A 113 13.53 -11.22 -7.91
CA LEU A 113 12.88 -11.28 -6.59
C LEU A 113 13.38 -12.47 -5.76
N TYR A 114 13.57 -13.63 -6.39
CA TYR A 114 14.11 -14.82 -5.76
C TYR A 114 15.53 -14.58 -5.22
N LYS A 115 16.45 -14.08 -6.07
CA LYS A 115 17.82 -13.74 -5.68
C LYS A 115 17.90 -12.66 -4.60
N ALA A 116 16.93 -11.73 -4.58
CA ALA A 116 16.87 -10.68 -3.57
C ALA A 116 16.26 -11.14 -2.23
N ASP A 117 15.80 -12.40 -2.13
CA ASP A 117 15.01 -12.91 -1.02
C ASP A 117 13.80 -12.00 -0.69
N LEU A 118 13.03 -11.66 -1.73
CA LEU A 118 11.85 -10.79 -1.62
C LEU A 118 10.61 -11.48 -2.20
N GLN A 119 9.59 -11.68 -1.36
CA GLN A 119 8.28 -12.14 -1.82
C GLN A 119 7.59 -11.07 -2.71
N PRO A 120 6.89 -11.47 -3.77
CA PRO A 120 6.09 -10.55 -4.58
C PRO A 120 5.04 -9.79 -3.76
N LEU A 121 4.82 -8.49 -4.05
CA LEU A 121 3.86 -7.66 -3.28
C LEU A 121 2.42 -8.21 -3.26
N HIS A 122 1.97 -8.91 -4.30
CA HIS A 122 0.59 -9.42 -4.34
C HIS A 122 0.39 -10.54 -3.31
N VAL A 123 1.36 -11.44 -3.15
CA VAL A 123 1.35 -12.50 -2.12
C VAL A 123 1.33 -11.87 -0.73
N ARG A 124 2.20 -10.89 -0.50
CA ARG A 124 2.26 -10.17 0.79
C ARG A 124 0.98 -9.41 1.10
N ARG A 125 0.35 -8.83 0.09
CA ARG A 125 -0.95 -8.16 0.23
C ARG A 125 -2.04 -9.15 0.60
N GLN A 126 -2.11 -10.29 -0.07
CA GLN A 126 -3.09 -11.33 0.23
C GLN A 126 -2.94 -11.82 1.68
N ALA A 127 -1.71 -12.09 2.12
CA ALA A 127 -1.44 -12.46 3.51
C ALA A 127 -1.87 -11.37 4.51
N SER A 128 -1.62 -10.09 4.18
CA SER A 128 -2.03 -8.95 5.01
C SER A 128 -3.54 -8.79 5.08
N LEU A 129 -4.24 -9.03 3.96
CA LEU A 129 -5.70 -9.01 3.88
C LEU A 129 -6.32 -10.13 4.71
N VAL A 130 -5.81 -11.36 4.57
CA VAL A 130 -6.28 -12.50 5.37
C VAL A 130 -6.11 -12.22 6.87
N LYS A 131 -4.94 -11.70 7.28
CA LYS A 131 -4.70 -11.32 8.67
C LYS A 131 -5.69 -10.26 9.15
N TYR A 132 -5.98 -9.26 8.32
CA TYR A 132 -6.92 -8.20 8.64
C TYR A 132 -8.36 -8.73 8.78
N CYS A 133 -8.83 -9.55 7.83
CA CYS A 133 -10.15 -10.16 7.89
C CYS A 133 -10.30 -11.06 9.12
N ASN A 134 -9.31 -11.92 9.41
CA ASN A 134 -9.32 -12.76 10.61
C ASN A 134 -9.35 -11.95 11.91
N LYS A 135 -8.71 -10.77 11.91
CA LYS A 135 -8.80 -9.86 13.05
C LYS A 135 -10.21 -9.28 13.18
N LEU A 136 -10.85 -8.90 12.09
CA LEU A 136 -12.22 -8.39 12.11
C LEU A 136 -13.24 -9.44 12.56
N THR A 137 -13.09 -10.70 12.14
CA THR A 137 -14.00 -11.78 12.53
C THR A 137 -13.83 -12.22 13.98
N SER A 138 -12.65 -11.99 14.58
CA SER A 138 -12.41 -12.25 16.01
C SER A 138 -12.82 -11.11 16.94
N ILE A 139 -13.19 -9.94 16.39
CA ILE A 139 -13.69 -8.82 17.19
C ILE A 139 -15.20 -8.97 17.40
N ASP A 140 -15.67 -8.56 18.57
CA ASP A 140 -17.09 -8.55 18.92
C ASP A 140 -17.96 -7.76 17.93
N GLN A 141 -19.22 -8.18 17.79
CA GLN A 141 -20.21 -7.62 16.87
C GLN A 141 -20.57 -6.16 17.19
N SER A 142 -20.20 -5.63 18.36
CA SER A 142 -20.28 -4.20 18.68
C SER A 142 -19.42 -3.33 17.75
N ASN A 143 -18.35 -3.87 17.18
CA ASN A 143 -17.54 -3.16 16.21
C ASN A 143 -18.29 -3.02 14.88
N LYS A 144 -18.53 -1.77 14.46
CA LYS A 144 -19.29 -1.46 13.22
C LYS A 144 -18.68 -2.12 11.99
N THR A 145 -17.36 -2.18 11.87
CA THR A 145 -16.65 -2.76 10.72
C THR A 145 -16.75 -4.29 10.73
N ALA A 146 -16.59 -4.93 11.88
CA ALA A 146 -16.76 -6.37 12.03
C ALA A 146 -18.20 -6.79 11.68
N ARG A 147 -19.19 -6.09 12.23
CA ARG A 147 -20.61 -6.29 11.93
C ARG A 147 -20.93 -6.11 10.44
N TYR A 148 -20.36 -5.08 9.82
CA TYR A 148 -20.54 -4.83 8.39
C TYR A 148 -19.98 -5.96 7.52
N LEU A 149 -18.78 -6.45 7.86
CA LEU A 149 -18.15 -7.56 7.15
C LEU A 149 -18.95 -8.87 7.29
N ASN A 150 -19.38 -9.21 8.52
CA ASN A 150 -20.14 -10.43 8.80
C ASN A 150 -21.52 -10.44 8.12
N ASN A 151 -22.13 -9.27 7.97
CA ASN A 151 -23.44 -9.10 7.33
C ASN A 151 -23.32 -8.66 5.85
N TRP A 152 -22.13 -8.79 5.24
CA TRP A 152 -21.92 -8.37 3.87
C TRP A 152 -22.68 -9.29 2.91
N THR A 153 -23.52 -8.71 2.06
CA THR A 153 -24.24 -9.42 0.99
C THR A 153 -23.87 -8.84 -0.37
N HIS A 154 -23.89 -9.66 -1.43
CA HIS A 154 -23.28 -9.38 -2.74
C HIS A 154 -23.83 -8.14 -3.48
N TYR A 155 -24.91 -7.50 -3.00
CA TYR A 155 -25.54 -6.32 -3.61
C TYR A 155 -26.15 -5.35 -2.58
N GLN A 156 -25.32 -4.75 -1.73
CA GLN A 156 -25.76 -3.61 -0.91
C GLN A 156 -25.43 -2.31 -1.63
N ARG A 157 -26.39 -1.78 -2.40
CA ARG A 157 -26.33 -0.36 -2.76
C ARG A 157 -26.33 0.41 -1.44
N LEU A 158 -25.30 1.23 -1.19
CA LEU A 158 -25.28 2.11 -0.02
C LEU A 158 -26.57 2.92 -0.07
N LYS A 159 -27.50 2.62 0.85
CA LYS A 159 -28.71 3.41 1.00
C LYS A 159 -28.23 4.80 1.40
N LYS A 160 -28.38 5.77 0.49
CA LYS A 160 -28.18 7.18 0.83
C LYS A 160 -29.32 7.56 1.77
N ASN A 161 -29.13 7.28 3.05
CA ASN A 161 -29.92 7.97 4.05
C ASN A 161 -29.33 9.37 4.11
N SER A 162 -30.13 10.36 3.73
CA SER A 162 -29.75 11.75 3.96
C SER A 162 -29.43 11.90 5.45
N PRO A 163 -28.37 12.63 5.83
CA PRO A 163 -28.16 12.95 7.26
C PRO A 163 -29.37 13.71 7.85
N PHE A 164 -30.26 14.22 7.01
CA PHE A 164 -31.53 14.86 7.38
C PHE A 164 -32.75 13.93 7.32
N SER A 165 -32.61 12.63 6.98
CA SER A 165 -33.76 11.71 6.92
C SER A 165 -34.14 11.11 8.29
N GLN A 166 -33.55 11.62 9.38
CA GLN A 166 -33.84 11.23 10.77
C GLN A 166 -34.35 12.42 11.60
N VAL A 167 -34.73 13.51 10.94
CA VAL A 167 -35.52 14.62 11.50
C VAL A 167 -36.92 14.49 10.94
#